data_AF-A0A947G8L1-F1
#
_entry.id   AF-A0A947G8L1-F1
#
_cell.length_a   1.000
_cell.length_b   1.000
_cell.length_c   1.000
_cell.angle_alpha   90.00
_cell.angle_beta   90.00
_cell.angle_gamma   90.00
#
_symmetry.space_group_name_H-M   'P 1'
#
loop_
_entity.id
_entity.type
_entity.pdbx_description
1 polymer ?
#
loop_
_entity_poly.entity_id
_entity_poly.type
_entity_poly.pdbx_seq_one_letter_code
_entity_poly.pdbx_strand_id
1 'polypeptide(L)'
;TAQVGQDGSIDALGDPPAVKPEGLGLRFDLTDAAMRAVDMDPYDSRKRALLDATRGQRLGMAASARSRRLRQSLAVARRNLARLWASRKLSARRRRELIFQLWDECAESGSTEVLATSRSVRATIESFVRRRLPQDSPLGYTPDELDRLNRGRSSEARFSPYR
;
A
#
# COMPACT_ATOMS: atom_id res chain seq x y z
N THR A 1 -13.48 26.11 14.21
CA THR A 1 -13.02 25.11 13.22
C THR A 1 -11.64 24.65 13.66
N ALA A 2 -11.45 23.36 13.97
CA ALA A 2 -10.15 22.86 14.43
C ALA A 2 -9.17 22.71 13.27
N GLN A 3 -8.04 23.41 13.32
CA GLN A 3 -6.93 23.24 12.39
C GLN A 3 -5.90 22.31 13.03
N VAL A 4 -5.36 21.39 12.23
CA VAL A 4 -4.29 20.49 12.65
C VAL A 4 -2.99 20.99 12.01
N GLY A 5 -2.02 21.35 12.83
CA GLY A 5 -0.69 21.78 12.45
C GLY A 5 0.09 20.67 11.73
N GLN A 6 1.15 21.06 11.02
CA GLN A 6 1.97 20.16 10.21
C GLN A 6 2.70 19.08 11.05
N ASP A 7 2.83 19.34 12.35
CA ASP A 7 3.41 18.48 13.39
C ASP A 7 2.37 17.63 14.14
N GLY A 8 1.08 17.78 13.83
CA GLY A 8 -0.02 17.08 14.50
C GLY A 8 -0.64 17.83 15.69
N SER A 9 -0.21 19.06 15.99
CA SER A 9 -0.88 19.93 16.98
C SER A 9 -2.28 20.35 16.52
N ILE A 10 -3.22 20.65 17.43
CA ILE A 10 -4.60 21.04 17.07
C ILE A 10 -5.00 22.34 17.79
N ASP A 11 -5.22 23.41 17.03
CA ASP A 11 -5.36 24.78 17.56
C ASP A 11 -6.73 25.13 18.17
N ALA A 12 -7.72 24.22 18.13
CA ALA A 12 -9.07 24.50 18.64
C ALA A 12 -9.39 23.91 20.02
N LEU A 13 -8.39 23.38 20.73
CA LEU A 13 -8.53 23.17 22.17
C LEU A 13 -8.28 24.52 22.85
N GLY A 14 -9.30 25.38 22.82
CA GLY A 14 -9.41 26.45 23.79
C GLY A 14 -9.53 25.80 25.16
N ASP A 15 -8.40 25.58 25.82
CA ASP A 15 -8.32 25.03 27.16
C ASP A 15 -9.10 25.99 28.08
N PRO A 16 -10.26 25.59 28.64
CA PRO A 16 -10.78 26.33 29.77
C PRO A 16 -9.70 26.29 30.86
N PRO A 17 -9.46 27.40 31.60
CA PRO A 17 -8.46 27.40 32.63
C PRO A 17 -8.76 26.25 33.57
N ALA A 18 -7.77 25.38 33.76
CA ALA A 18 -7.84 24.32 34.74
C ALA A 18 -8.35 24.92 36.06
N VAL A 19 -9.48 24.42 36.57
CA VAL A 19 -9.84 24.66 37.97
C VAL A 19 -8.62 24.23 38.77
N LYS A 20 -7.96 25.18 39.42
CA LYS A 20 -6.72 24.96 40.17
C LYS A 20 -7.11 24.60 41.60
N PRO A 21 -7.14 23.32 42.00
CA PRO A 21 -6.93 23.01 43.40
C PRO A 21 -5.45 23.29 43.69
N GLU A 22 -5.19 24.11 44.70
CA GLU A 22 -3.84 24.40 45.16
C GLU A 22 -3.20 23.09 45.67
N GLY A 23 -2.16 22.60 44.99
CA GLY A 23 -1.34 21.49 45.46
C GLY A 23 -0.82 20.56 44.35
N LEU A 24 0.52 20.49 44.25
CA LEU A 24 1.34 19.52 43.52
C LEU A 24 1.04 19.27 42.01
N GLY A 25 1.92 19.80 41.17
CA GLY A 25 1.93 19.63 39.71
C GLY A 25 2.36 18.25 39.21
N LEU A 26 1.57 17.21 39.48
CA LEU A 26 1.68 15.88 38.87
C LEU A 26 0.30 15.43 38.35
N ARG A 27 -0.23 16.14 37.33
CA ARG A 27 -1.56 15.88 36.73
C ARG A 27 -1.51 14.77 35.68
N PHE A 28 -1.20 13.55 36.08
CA PHE A 28 -1.86 12.38 35.48
C PHE A 28 -2.96 12.00 36.46
N ASP A 29 -4.20 12.41 36.15
CA ASP A 29 -5.30 12.50 37.12
C ASP A 29 -5.62 11.11 37.70
N LEU A 30 -5.38 10.92 39.01
CA LEU A 30 -5.76 9.70 39.74
C LEU A 30 -7.27 9.42 39.60
N THR A 31 -8.05 10.48 39.40
CA THR A 31 -9.48 10.43 39.09
C THR A 31 -9.76 9.72 37.76
N ASP A 32 -8.96 9.99 36.71
CA ASP A 32 -9.10 9.34 35.41
C ASP A 32 -8.75 7.86 35.49
N ALA A 33 -7.75 7.50 36.29
CA ALA A 33 -7.39 6.11 36.55
C ALA A 33 -8.51 5.38 37.29
N ALA A 34 -9.14 6.02 38.28
CA ALA A 34 -10.27 5.47 39.03
C ALA A 34 -11.53 5.31 38.15
N MET A 35 -11.85 6.29 37.30
CA MET A 35 -12.99 6.21 36.37
C MET A 35 -12.79 5.11 35.32
N ARG A 36 -11.59 4.96 34.75
CA ARG A 36 -11.29 3.85 33.83
C ARG A 36 -11.32 2.48 34.52
N ALA A 37 -10.94 2.40 35.80
CA ALA A 37 -11.01 1.16 36.57
C ALA A 37 -12.46 0.67 36.81
N VAL A 38 -13.45 1.56 36.67
CA VAL A 38 -14.89 1.24 36.69
C VAL A 38 -15.55 1.38 35.31
N ASP A 39 -14.74 1.26 34.25
CA ASP A 39 -15.14 1.26 32.82
C ASP A 39 -15.85 2.55 32.33
N MET A 40 -15.59 3.68 32.98
CA MET A 40 -16.04 5.01 32.55
C MET A 40 -14.88 5.80 31.93
N ASP A 41 -14.97 6.14 30.64
CA ASP A 41 -14.01 7.06 29.98
C ASP A 41 -14.50 8.52 30.13
N PRO A 42 -13.86 9.35 30.96
CA PRO A 42 -14.27 10.73 31.21
C PRO A 42 -14.17 11.65 29.99
N TYR A 43 -13.42 11.27 28.95
CA TYR A 43 -13.23 12.07 27.74
C TYR A 43 -13.96 11.52 26.51
N ASP A 44 -14.81 10.51 26.69
CA ASP A 44 -15.40 9.74 25.60
C ASP A 44 -16.15 10.64 24.59
N SER A 45 -16.92 11.62 25.07
CA SER A 45 -17.64 12.57 24.21
C SER A 45 -16.71 13.51 23.43
N ARG A 46 -15.68 14.06 24.08
CA ARG A 46 -14.67 14.94 23.45
C ARG A 46 -13.83 14.19 22.43
N LYS A 47 -13.45 12.96 22.76
CA LYS A 47 -12.69 12.07 21.86
C LYS A 47 -13.51 11.70 20.64
N ARG A 48 -14.80 11.36 20.80
CA ARG A 48 -15.71 11.12 19.66
C ARG A 48 -15.85 12.37 18.79
N ALA A 49 -16.12 13.53 19.38
CA ALA A 49 -16.24 14.78 18.64
C ALA A 49 -14.96 15.11 17.85
N LEU A 50 -13.78 14.87 18.43
CA LEU A 50 -12.50 15.03 17.75
C LEU A 50 -12.30 14.02 16.61
N LEU A 51 -12.66 12.75 16.83
CA LEU A 51 -12.56 11.71 15.82
C LEU A 51 -13.50 11.96 14.63
N ASP A 52 -14.68 12.50 14.88
CA ASP A 52 -15.62 12.90 13.84
C ASP A 52 -15.12 14.15 13.10
N ALA A 53 -14.67 15.17 13.82
CA ALA A 53 -14.12 16.40 13.23
C ALA A 53 -12.89 16.13 12.32
N THR A 54 -12.04 15.17 12.70
CA THR A 54 -10.83 14.82 11.93
C THR A 54 -11.03 13.65 10.95
N ARG A 55 -12.26 13.10 10.83
CA ARG A 55 -12.55 11.95 9.96
C ARG A 55 -12.12 12.17 8.52
N GLY A 56 -12.46 13.32 7.95
CA GLY A 56 -12.10 13.66 6.57
C GLY A 56 -10.59 13.71 6.33
N GLN A 57 -9.84 14.32 7.26
CA GLN A 57 -8.38 14.38 7.19
C GLN A 57 -7.76 12.98 7.25
N ARG A 58 -8.20 12.12 8.18
CA ARG A 58 -7.70 10.74 8.29
C ARG A 58 -7.98 9.92 7.02
N LEU A 59 -9.17 10.07 6.43
CA LEU A 59 -9.51 9.42 5.16
C LEU A 59 -8.60 9.91 4.03
N GLY A 60 -8.34 11.23 3.95
CA GLY A 60 -7.42 11.82 2.98
C GLY A 60 -5.97 11.32 3.14
N MET A 61 -5.48 11.23 4.39
CA MET A 61 -4.17 10.68 4.70
C MET A 61 -4.06 9.20 4.29
N ALA A 62 -5.08 8.39 4.61
CA ALA A 62 -5.13 6.98 4.25
C ALA A 62 -5.11 6.78 2.72
N ALA A 63 -5.91 7.56 1.99
CA ALA A 63 -5.94 7.54 0.52
C ALA A 63 -4.59 7.94 -0.08
N SER A 64 -3.97 9.00 0.45
CA SER A 64 -2.65 9.48 0.01
C SER A 64 -1.55 8.44 0.26
N ALA A 65 -1.55 7.81 1.44
CA ALA A 65 -0.62 6.75 1.78
C ALA A 65 -0.79 5.52 0.88
N ARG A 66 -2.05 5.13 0.59
CA ARG A 66 -2.37 4.04 -0.36
C ARG A 66 -1.83 4.36 -1.76
N SER A 67 -2.09 5.57 -2.26
CA SER A 67 -1.61 6.02 -3.56
C SER A 67 -0.08 6.02 -3.65
N ARG A 68 0.61 6.44 -2.58
CA ARG A 68 2.08 6.41 -2.49
C ARG A 68 2.64 4.99 -2.53
N ARG A 69 2.05 4.06 -1.76
CA ARG A 69 2.46 2.64 -1.76
C ARG A 69 2.32 2.03 -3.15
N LEU A 70 1.19 2.23 -3.83
CA LEU A 70 0.98 1.75 -5.21
C LEU A 70 2.06 2.29 -6.17
N ARG A 71 2.33 3.61 -6.14
CA ARG A 71 3.38 4.22 -6.98
C ARG A 71 4.75 3.61 -6.71
N GLN A 72 5.10 3.38 -5.44
CA GLN A 72 6.37 2.75 -5.07
C GLN A 72 6.47 1.31 -5.60
N SER A 73 5.43 0.49 -5.43
CA SER A 73 5.39 -0.88 -5.95
C SER A 73 5.55 -0.92 -7.47
N LEU A 74 4.86 -0.03 -8.20
CA LEU A 74 4.99 0.07 -9.65
C LEU A 74 6.39 0.54 -10.08
N ALA A 75 7.00 1.48 -9.34
CA ALA A 75 8.37 1.93 -9.61
C ALA A 75 9.39 0.79 -9.41
N VAL A 76 9.23 -0.01 -8.35
CA VAL A 76 10.08 -1.19 -8.10
C VAL A 76 9.95 -2.21 -9.23
N ALA A 77 8.71 -2.55 -9.63
CA ALA A 77 8.47 -3.48 -10.73
C ALA A 77 9.12 -3.01 -12.04
N ARG A 78 8.94 -1.72 -12.40
CA ARG A 78 9.57 -1.12 -13.58
C ARG A 78 11.09 -1.16 -13.53
N ARG A 79 11.68 -0.87 -12.36
CA ARG A 79 13.14 -0.94 -12.16
C ARG A 79 13.64 -2.37 -12.29
N ASN A 80 12.92 -3.36 -11.79
CA ASN A 80 13.27 -4.78 -11.94
C ASN A 80 13.26 -5.20 -13.41
N LEU A 81 12.19 -4.87 -14.14
CA LEU A 81 12.08 -5.14 -15.58
C LEU A 81 13.20 -4.46 -16.38
N ALA A 82 13.50 -3.19 -16.09
CA ALA A 82 14.60 -2.48 -16.75
C ALA A 82 15.96 -3.15 -16.50
N ARG A 83 16.22 -3.60 -15.27
CA ARG A 83 17.45 -4.34 -14.92
C ARG A 83 17.56 -5.67 -15.66
N LEU A 84 16.47 -6.46 -15.69
CA LEU A 84 16.43 -7.73 -16.44
C LEU A 84 16.67 -7.52 -17.94
N TRP A 85 16.11 -6.44 -18.49
CA TRP A 85 16.27 -6.09 -19.91
C TRP A 85 17.68 -5.65 -20.26
N ALA A 86 18.28 -4.78 -19.45
CA ALA A 86 19.64 -4.28 -19.68
C ALA A 86 20.74 -5.33 -19.42
N SER A 87 20.41 -6.44 -18.73
CA SER A 87 21.38 -7.48 -18.41
C SER A 87 21.82 -8.25 -19.65
N ARG A 88 23.09 -8.04 -20.06
CA ARG A 88 23.77 -8.79 -21.13
C ARG A 88 24.18 -10.21 -20.72
N LYS A 89 24.15 -10.53 -19.41
CA LYS A 89 24.51 -11.85 -18.88
C LYS A 89 23.40 -12.90 -19.06
N LEU A 90 22.17 -12.45 -19.38
CA LEU A 90 21.01 -13.33 -19.52
C LEU A 90 20.77 -13.70 -20.98
N SER A 91 20.57 -14.99 -21.25
CA SER A 91 20.00 -15.44 -22.52
C SER A 91 18.57 -14.91 -22.67
N ALA A 92 18.09 -14.80 -23.91
CA ALA A 92 16.73 -14.32 -24.19
C ALA A 92 15.67 -15.18 -23.47
N ARG A 93 15.82 -16.51 -23.51
CA ARG A 93 14.97 -17.47 -22.78
C ARG A 93 14.98 -17.20 -21.28
N ARG A 94 16.17 -17.09 -20.66
CA ARG A 94 16.26 -16.87 -19.21
C ARG A 94 15.65 -15.53 -18.79
N ARG A 95 15.80 -14.51 -19.62
CA ARG A 95 15.17 -13.20 -19.39
C ARG A 95 13.65 -13.30 -19.38
N ARG A 96 13.06 -14.03 -20.34
CA ARG A 96 11.62 -14.30 -20.39
C ARG A 96 11.12 -15.06 -19.17
N GLU A 97 11.81 -16.12 -18.77
CA GLU A 97 11.47 -16.87 -17.55
C GLU A 97 11.43 -15.97 -16.29
N LEU A 98 12.42 -15.08 -16.13
CA LEU A 98 12.46 -14.18 -14.98
C LEU A 98 11.37 -13.09 -15.04
N ILE A 99 11.00 -12.63 -16.24
CA ILE A 99 9.87 -11.70 -16.40
C ILE A 99 8.56 -12.40 -16.03
N PHE A 100 8.37 -13.64 -16.49
CA PHE A 100 7.23 -14.47 -16.11
C PHE A 100 7.18 -14.71 -14.60
N GLN A 101 8.31 -15.08 -13.98
CA GLN A 101 8.40 -15.32 -12.54
C GLN A 101 7.99 -14.07 -11.74
N LEU A 102 8.43 -12.87 -12.15
CA LEU A 102 8.01 -11.62 -11.50
C LEU A 102 6.49 -11.38 -11.60
N TRP A 103 5.86 -11.83 -12.68
CA TRP A 103 4.40 -11.76 -12.85
C TRP A 103 3.69 -12.82 -11.99
N ASP A 104 4.25 -14.03 -11.93
CA ASP A 104 3.70 -15.19 -11.22
C ASP A 104 3.76 -15.02 -9.69
N GLU A 105 4.80 -14.38 -9.17
CA GLU A 105 4.97 -14.10 -7.74
C GLU A 105 4.07 -12.96 -7.21
N CYS A 106 3.26 -12.33 -8.07
CA CYS A 106 2.33 -11.28 -7.62
C CYS A 106 1.23 -11.89 -6.73
N ALA A 107 0.96 -11.26 -5.59
CA ALA A 107 0.03 -11.78 -4.59
C ALA A 107 -1.42 -11.91 -5.11
N GLU A 108 -2.05 -13.05 -4.83
CA GLU A 108 -3.46 -13.35 -5.16
C GLU A 108 -4.36 -13.48 -3.92
N SER A 109 -3.78 -13.43 -2.73
CA SER A 109 -4.47 -13.35 -1.45
C SER A 109 -4.02 -12.13 -0.66
N GLY A 110 -4.88 -11.63 0.24
CA GLY A 110 -4.57 -10.51 1.12
C GLY A 110 -5.65 -9.44 1.11
N SER A 111 -5.33 -8.24 1.59
CA SER A 111 -6.29 -7.13 1.60
C SER A 111 -6.68 -6.70 0.18
N THR A 112 -7.82 -6.05 0.04
CA THR A 112 -8.29 -5.51 -1.25
C THR A 112 -7.26 -4.58 -1.90
N GLU A 113 -6.51 -3.82 -1.10
CA GLU A 113 -5.41 -2.98 -1.59
C GLU A 113 -4.22 -3.77 -2.13
N VAL A 114 -3.85 -4.87 -1.47
CA VAL A 114 -2.78 -5.75 -1.94
C VAL A 114 -3.16 -6.32 -3.29
N LEU A 115 -4.38 -6.87 -3.42
CA LEU A 115 -4.87 -7.45 -4.67
C LEU A 115 -4.96 -6.41 -5.80
N ALA A 116 -5.43 -5.19 -5.51
CA ALA A 116 -5.45 -4.11 -6.49
C ALA A 116 -4.04 -3.71 -6.96
N THR A 117 -3.07 -3.70 -6.04
CA THR A 117 -1.66 -3.42 -6.35
C THR A 117 -1.07 -4.54 -7.21
N SER A 118 -1.27 -5.80 -6.83
CA SER A 118 -0.84 -6.97 -7.60
C SER A 118 -1.36 -6.94 -9.03
N ARG A 119 -2.67 -6.67 -9.23
CA ARG A 119 -3.26 -6.53 -10.57
C ARG A 119 -2.58 -5.42 -11.37
N SER A 120 -2.30 -4.27 -10.75
CA SER A 120 -1.63 -3.14 -11.41
C SER A 120 -0.19 -3.47 -11.82
N VAL A 121 0.53 -4.23 -10.98
CA VAL A 121 1.89 -4.70 -11.27
C VAL A 121 1.88 -5.72 -12.41
N ARG A 122 0.99 -6.73 -12.37
CA ARG A 122 0.83 -7.71 -13.46
C ARG A 122 0.53 -7.03 -14.79
N ALA A 123 -0.42 -6.11 -14.83
CA ALA A 123 -0.74 -5.33 -16.03
C ALA A 123 0.47 -4.53 -16.54
N THR A 124 1.29 -3.98 -15.63
CA THR A 124 2.51 -3.27 -16.00
C THR A 124 3.56 -4.21 -16.64
N ILE A 125 3.70 -5.43 -16.11
CA ILE A 125 4.62 -6.44 -16.65
C ILE A 125 4.14 -6.91 -18.02
N GLU A 126 2.86 -7.24 -18.19
CA GLU A 126 2.30 -7.65 -19.48
C GLU A 126 2.44 -6.53 -20.53
N SER A 127 2.17 -5.28 -20.13
CA SER A 127 2.37 -4.12 -20.98
C SER A 127 3.83 -3.93 -21.38
N PHE A 128 4.78 -4.25 -20.49
CA PHE A 128 6.20 -4.28 -20.81
C PHE A 128 6.52 -5.38 -21.83
N VAL A 129 5.95 -6.58 -21.66
CA VAL A 129 6.12 -7.70 -22.60
C VAL A 129 5.61 -7.31 -23.98
N ARG A 130 4.39 -6.78 -24.10
CA ARG A 130 3.84 -6.34 -25.40
C ARG A 130 4.73 -5.34 -26.12
N ARG A 131 5.35 -4.40 -25.39
CA ARG A 131 6.23 -3.37 -25.99
C ARG A 131 7.63 -3.86 -26.35
N ARG A 132 8.23 -4.74 -25.54
CA ARG A 132 9.65 -5.12 -25.66
C ARG A 132 9.87 -6.50 -26.27
N LEU A 133 8.87 -7.36 -26.19
CA LEU A 133 8.84 -8.70 -26.73
C LEU A 133 7.50 -8.92 -27.46
N PRO A 134 7.21 -8.20 -28.57
CA PRO A 134 6.00 -8.42 -29.35
C PRO A 134 5.86 -9.88 -29.80
N GLN A 135 4.63 -10.35 -30.01
CA GLN A 135 4.35 -11.74 -30.36
C GLN A 135 5.09 -12.20 -31.62
N ASP A 136 5.18 -11.33 -32.63
CA ASP A 136 5.80 -11.64 -33.92
C ASP A 136 7.32 -11.37 -33.96
N SER A 137 7.93 -11.09 -32.80
CA SER A 137 9.36 -10.86 -32.68
C SER A 137 10.11 -12.16 -32.32
N PRO A 138 11.35 -12.36 -32.80
CA PRO A 138 12.22 -13.44 -32.31
C PRO A 138 12.45 -13.42 -30.79
N LEU A 139 12.23 -12.26 -30.15
CA LEU A 139 12.34 -12.09 -28.71
C LEU A 139 11.03 -12.44 -27.97
N GLY A 140 9.90 -12.51 -28.66
CA GLY A 140 8.57 -12.82 -28.13
C GLY A 140 8.49 -14.17 -27.43
N TYR A 141 7.44 -14.36 -26.62
CA TYR A 141 7.09 -15.68 -26.10
C TYR A 141 6.39 -16.46 -27.21
N THR A 142 6.83 -17.69 -27.45
CA THR A 142 6.13 -18.59 -28.36
C THR A 142 4.89 -19.19 -27.69
N PRO A 143 3.89 -19.68 -28.45
CA PRO A 143 2.74 -20.38 -27.89
C PRO A 143 3.14 -21.55 -26.98
N ASP A 144 4.07 -22.41 -27.43
CA ASP A 144 4.56 -23.55 -26.65
C ASP A 144 5.25 -23.12 -25.35
N GLU A 145 5.97 -21.99 -25.39
CA GLU A 145 6.60 -21.42 -24.20
C GLU A 145 5.56 -20.90 -23.21
N LEU A 146 4.53 -20.19 -23.68
CA LEU A 146 3.43 -19.71 -22.83
C LEU A 146 2.68 -20.88 -22.19
N ASP A 147 2.42 -21.95 -22.94
CA ASP A 147 1.74 -23.13 -22.40
C ASP A 147 2.61 -23.85 -21.37
N ARG A 148 3.92 -23.99 -21.63
CA ARG A 148 4.85 -24.56 -20.65
C ARG A 148 4.91 -23.74 -19.36
N LEU A 149 5.03 -22.41 -19.47
CA LEU A 149 5.08 -21.51 -18.31
C LEU A 149 3.76 -21.55 -17.54
N ASN A 150 2.62 -21.49 -18.22
CA ASN A 150 1.32 -21.54 -17.58
C ASN A 150 1.04 -22.90 -16.91
N ARG A 151 1.58 -24.02 -17.40
CA ARG A 151 1.45 -25.32 -16.70
C ARG A 151 2.21 -25.36 -15.37
N GLY A 152 3.32 -24.64 -15.26
CA GLY A 152 4.17 -24.60 -14.06
C GLY A 152 3.96 -23.39 -13.15
N ARG A 153 2.91 -22.59 -13.41
CA ARG A 153 2.63 -21.36 -12.65
C ARG A 153 2.16 -21.68 -11.23
N SER A 154 2.54 -20.85 -10.29
CA SER A 154 1.96 -20.88 -8.94
C SER A 154 0.69 -20.03 -8.83
N SER A 155 0.51 -19.05 -9.71
CA SER A 155 -0.69 -18.21 -9.80
C SER A 155 -1.94 -18.96 -10.29
N GLU A 156 -3.09 -18.67 -9.71
CA GLU A 156 -4.40 -19.04 -10.26
C GLU A 156 -4.62 -18.36 -11.63
N ALA A 157 -4.26 -17.07 -11.74
CA ALA A 157 -4.37 -16.32 -12.98
C ALA A 157 -3.52 -16.95 -14.11
N ARG A 158 -3.98 -16.81 -15.36
CA ARG A 158 -3.22 -17.25 -16.54
C ARG A 158 -2.36 -16.11 -17.09
N PHE A 159 -1.09 -16.39 -17.36
CA PHE A 159 -0.20 -15.45 -18.04
C PHE A 159 -0.51 -15.44 -19.53
N SER A 160 -1.08 -14.34 -20.02
CA SER A 160 -1.50 -14.19 -21.42
C SER A 160 -1.15 -12.80 -21.95
N PRO A 161 0.14 -12.45 -22.10
CA PRO A 161 0.57 -11.07 -22.35
C PRO A 161 0.10 -10.48 -23.68
N TYR A 162 -0.29 -11.31 -24.66
CA TYR A 162 -0.68 -10.89 -26.01
C TYR A 162 -2.19 -10.86 -26.28
N ARG A 163 -3.02 -11.19 -25.28
CA ARG A 163 -4.47 -11.08 -25.38
C ARG A 163 -4.96 -9.72 -24.89
#